data_AF-F7KLV6-F1
#
_entry.id   AF-F7KLV6-F1
#
_cell.length_a   1.000
_cell.length_b   1.000
_cell.length_c   1.000
_cell.angle_alpha   90.00
_cell.angle_beta   90.00
_cell.angle_gamma   90.00
#
_symmetry.space_group_name_H-M   'P 1'
#
loop_
_entity.id
_entity.type
_entity.pdbx_description
1 polymer ?
#
loop_
_entity_poly.entity_id
_entity_poly.type
_entity_poly.pdbx_seq_one_letter_code
_entity_poly.pdbx_strand_id
1 'polypeptide(L)'
;MKKFLNDIRSAENPISGNRKIINTIAILFLGIALGTFSKYLDFRQTELPGVLMAINGVLDIGNFLGRFAIWILIALCISIYSNSAIRASINVFVFFVGMVASYYLYSNYIAGFFPRSYAMIWFGFTAVSPLLAFVCWYAKGKSRPAFMLSVLILAVLFNMTFVYGWGYFEARSVLELIVFIIGLTVLRRDTLKSSVLMGTISIVLAFLLDMVIPFHFG
;
A
#
# COMPACT_ATOMS: atom_id res chain seq x y z
N MET A 1 23.68 -4.00 15.42
CA MET A 1 22.52 -3.63 14.57
C MET A 1 22.76 -3.81 13.06
N LYS A 2 23.76 -3.17 12.43
CA LYS A 2 24.01 -3.31 10.98
C LYS A 2 24.23 -4.75 10.49
N LYS A 3 25.02 -5.56 11.22
CA LYS A 3 25.27 -6.97 10.87
C LYS A 3 23.98 -7.79 10.84
N PHE A 4 23.20 -7.75 11.93
CA PHE A 4 21.89 -8.40 12.03
C PHE A 4 20.93 -8.03 10.90
N LEU A 5 20.81 -6.74 10.56
CA LEU A 5 19.94 -6.30 9.46
C LEU A 5 20.42 -6.82 8.10
N ASN A 6 21.73 -6.79 7.86
CA ASN A 6 22.32 -7.34 6.63
C ASN A 6 22.12 -8.85 6.51
N ASP A 7 22.11 -9.59 7.63
CA ASP A 7 21.82 -11.03 7.67
C ASP A 7 20.36 -11.34 7.29
N ILE A 8 19.43 -10.38 7.47
CA ILE A 8 18.03 -10.52 7.04
C ILE A 8 17.90 -10.31 5.53
N ARG A 9 18.40 -9.18 5.02
CA ARG A 9 18.45 -8.83 3.60
C ARG A 9 19.57 -7.81 3.40
N SER A 10 20.47 -8.05 2.46
CA SER A 10 21.52 -7.11 2.05
C SER A 10 21.05 -6.25 0.88
N ALA A 11 21.51 -5.00 0.83
CA ALA A 11 21.25 -4.14 -0.32
C ALA A 11 21.80 -4.79 -1.60
N GLU A 12 21.09 -4.62 -2.70
CA GLU A 12 21.59 -5.02 -4.02
C GLU A 12 22.78 -4.14 -4.44
N ASN A 13 23.42 -4.50 -5.55
CA ASN A 13 24.52 -3.73 -6.10
C ASN A 13 24.16 -2.23 -6.20
N PRO A 14 25.07 -1.32 -5.84
CA PRO A 14 24.77 0.09 -5.80
C PRO A 14 24.38 0.59 -7.19
N ILE A 15 23.19 1.18 -7.28
CA ILE A 15 22.72 1.85 -8.50
C ILE A 15 23.36 3.24 -8.63
N SER A 16 23.57 3.69 -9.88
CA SER A 16 24.14 5.00 -10.18
C SER A 16 23.28 6.15 -9.61
N GLY A 17 23.91 7.29 -9.33
CA GLY A 17 23.22 8.48 -8.82
C GLY A 17 22.06 8.93 -9.71
N ASN A 18 22.28 8.99 -11.02
CA ASN A 18 21.25 9.36 -12.00
C ASN A 18 20.04 8.42 -11.93
N ARG A 19 20.26 7.10 -11.82
CA ARG A 19 19.17 6.14 -11.71
C ARG A 19 18.38 6.30 -10.41
N LYS A 20 19.05 6.62 -9.29
CA LYS A 20 18.35 6.94 -8.02
C LYS A 20 17.41 8.13 -8.18
N ILE A 21 17.89 9.19 -8.86
CA ILE A 21 17.12 10.41 -9.09
C ILE A 21 15.94 10.13 -10.02
N ILE A 22 16.18 9.51 -11.18
CA ILE A 22 15.12 9.17 -12.16
C ILE A 22 14.03 8.32 -11.51
N ASN A 23 14.40 7.28 -10.75
CA ASN A 23 13.43 6.43 -10.07
C ASN A 23 12.57 7.23 -9.07
N THR A 24 13.18 8.12 -8.27
CA THR A 24 12.43 8.95 -7.32
C THR A 24 11.49 9.92 -8.04
N ILE A 25 11.95 10.56 -9.12
CA ILE A 25 11.11 11.47 -9.92
C ILE A 25 9.93 10.71 -10.53
N ALA A 26 10.17 9.54 -11.12
CA ALA A 26 9.10 8.70 -11.67
C ALA A 26 8.07 8.31 -10.61
N ILE A 27 8.53 7.96 -9.41
CA ILE A 27 7.65 7.61 -8.29
C ILE A 27 6.87 8.83 -7.77
N LEU A 28 7.47 10.01 -7.75
CA LEU A 28 6.77 11.27 -7.45
C LEU A 28 5.64 11.51 -8.45
N PHE A 29 5.93 11.42 -9.75
CA PHE A 29 4.92 11.60 -10.80
C PHE A 29 3.81 10.55 -10.73
N LEU A 30 4.13 9.30 -10.42
CA LEU A 30 3.13 8.27 -10.17
C LEU A 30 2.22 8.64 -9.01
N GLY A 31 2.79 9.11 -7.90
CA GLY A 31 2.04 9.62 -6.75
C GLY A 31 1.10 10.77 -7.15
N ILE A 32 1.64 11.80 -7.81
CA ILE A 32 0.87 12.96 -8.27
C ILE A 32 -0.30 12.53 -9.18
N ALA A 33 -0.04 11.67 -10.16
CA ALA A 33 -1.04 11.18 -11.09
C ALA A 33 -2.17 10.43 -10.36
N LEU A 34 -1.82 9.50 -9.46
CA LEU A 34 -2.81 8.72 -8.72
C LEU A 34 -3.60 9.58 -7.72
N GLY A 35 -2.95 10.52 -7.02
CA GLY A 35 -3.65 11.43 -6.10
C GLY A 35 -4.63 12.37 -6.81
N THR A 36 -4.21 12.92 -7.97
CA THR A 36 -5.08 13.75 -8.81
C THR A 36 -6.25 12.94 -9.35
N PHE A 37 -5.99 11.73 -9.86
CA PHE A 37 -7.00 10.86 -10.42
C PHE A 37 -7.99 10.37 -9.37
N SER A 38 -7.52 9.98 -8.19
CA SER A 38 -8.36 9.62 -7.06
C SER A 38 -9.28 10.78 -6.67
N LYS A 39 -8.75 12.01 -6.54
CA LYS A 39 -9.61 13.15 -6.21
C LYS A 39 -10.61 13.48 -7.32
N TYR A 40 -10.19 13.35 -8.58
CA TYR A 40 -11.07 13.56 -9.73
C TYR A 40 -12.26 12.59 -9.69
N LEU A 41 -12.02 11.30 -9.43
CA LEU A 41 -13.10 10.32 -9.27
C LEU A 41 -14.01 10.66 -8.10
N ASP A 42 -13.46 11.05 -6.95
CA ASP A 42 -14.25 11.42 -5.77
C ASP A 42 -15.11 12.67 -5.98
N PHE A 43 -14.60 13.67 -6.72
CA PHE A 43 -15.29 14.93 -6.93
C PHE A 43 -16.31 14.89 -8.08
N ARG A 44 -16.01 14.14 -9.15
CA ARG A 44 -16.80 14.15 -10.40
C ARG A 44 -17.67 12.90 -10.55
N GLN A 45 -18.04 12.21 -9.46
CA GLN A 45 -18.75 10.93 -9.51
C GLN A 45 -19.97 10.92 -10.45
N THR A 46 -20.76 12.01 -10.48
CA THR A 46 -21.95 12.15 -11.33
C THR A 46 -21.69 12.74 -12.72
N GLU A 47 -20.46 13.18 -12.98
CA GLU A 47 -20.04 13.86 -14.23
C GLU A 47 -18.86 13.12 -14.89
N LEU A 48 -18.68 11.84 -14.60
CA LEU A 48 -17.64 11.03 -15.24
C LEU A 48 -17.94 10.84 -16.74
N PRO A 49 -16.92 10.88 -17.61
CA PRO A 49 -17.07 10.49 -19.02
C PRO A 49 -17.70 9.10 -19.13
N GLY A 50 -18.57 8.89 -20.12
CA GLY A 50 -19.46 7.70 -20.17
C GLY A 50 -18.74 6.35 -19.98
N VAL A 51 -17.57 6.16 -20.60
CA VAL A 51 -16.78 4.93 -20.42
C VAL A 51 -16.30 4.78 -18.98
N LEU A 52 -15.77 5.85 -18.38
CA LEU A 52 -15.27 5.83 -17.01
C LEU A 52 -16.40 5.67 -15.99
N MET A 53 -17.57 6.24 -16.26
CA MET A 53 -18.77 6.05 -15.45
C MET A 53 -19.22 4.59 -15.46
N ALA A 54 -19.27 3.95 -16.62
CA ALA A 54 -19.64 2.53 -16.75
C ALA A 54 -18.65 1.62 -15.99
N ILE A 55 -17.35 1.88 -16.12
CA ILE A 55 -16.32 1.12 -15.38
C ILE A 55 -16.47 1.34 -13.87
N ASN A 56 -16.65 2.58 -13.43
CA ASN A 56 -16.81 2.90 -12.01
C ASN A 56 -18.08 2.26 -11.43
N GLY A 57 -19.18 2.18 -12.19
CA GLY A 57 -20.41 1.52 -11.74
C GLY A 57 -20.27 0.01 -11.51
N VAL A 58 -19.33 -0.66 -12.18
CA VAL A 58 -19.08 -2.11 -12.01
C VAL A 58 -18.00 -2.39 -10.97
N LEU A 59 -16.92 -1.61 -10.99
CA LEU A 59 -15.72 -1.90 -10.20
C LEU A 59 -15.58 -1.05 -8.93
N ASP A 60 -16.40 0.00 -8.79
CA ASP A 60 -16.38 0.93 -7.67
C ASP A 60 -14.99 1.56 -7.43
N ILE A 61 -14.37 2.04 -8.52
CA ILE A 61 -12.98 2.54 -8.55
C ILE A 61 -12.80 3.74 -7.62
N GLY A 62 -13.79 4.64 -7.56
CA GLY A 62 -13.76 5.80 -6.68
C GLY A 62 -13.54 5.40 -5.22
N ASN A 63 -14.44 4.56 -4.68
CA ASN A 63 -14.31 4.07 -3.31
C ASN A 63 -13.04 3.22 -3.13
N PHE A 64 -12.68 2.39 -4.11
CA PHE A 64 -11.45 1.60 -4.06
C PHE A 64 -10.19 2.46 -3.90
N LEU A 65 -10.07 3.57 -4.64
CA LEU A 65 -8.95 4.50 -4.50
C LEU A 65 -9.07 5.37 -3.24
N GLY A 66 -10.27 5.52 -2.66
CA GLY A 66 -10.45 6.11 -1.34
C GLY A 66 -10.01 5.22 -0.17
N ARG A 67 -9.92 3.90 -0.38
CA ARG A 67 -9.57 2.92 0.67
C ARG A 67 -8.07 2.66 0.78
N PHE A 68 -7.63 2.19 1.95
CA PHE A 68 -6.20 2.02 2.26
C PHE A 68 -5.49 0.89 1.51
N ALA A 69 -6.20 -0.18 1.16
CA ALA A 69 -5.60 -1.42 0.66
C ALA A 69 -4.67 -1.21 -0.54
N ILE A 70 -5.12 -0.44 -1.54
CA ILE A 70 -4.34 -0.17 -2.76
C ILE A 70 -3.08 0.65 -2.46
N TRP A 71 -3.17 1.65 -1.59
CA TRP A 71 -2.03 2.49 -1.22
C TRP A 71 -0.98 1.70 -0.45
N ILE A 72 -1.41 0.79 0.44
CA ILE A 72 -0.51 -0.11 1.16
C ILE A 72 0.17 -1.08 0.19
N LEU A 73 -0.56 -1.64 -0.79
CA LEU A 73 0.04 -2.50 -1.81
C LEU A 73 1.08 -1.77 -2.66
N ILE A 74 0.77 -0.56 -3.13
CA ILE A 74 1.73 0.24 -3.92
C ILE A 74 2.98 0.54 -3.09
N ALA A 75 2.81 0.97 -1.84
CA ALA A 75 3.92 1.22 -0.92
C ALA A 75 4.75 -0.05 -0.66
N LEU A 76 4.10 -1.21 -0.52
CA LEU A 76 4.76 -2.51 -0.37
C LEU A 76 5.59 -2.86 -1.60
N CYS A 77 5.05 -2.70 -2.81
CA CYS A 77 5.75 -2.93 -4.06
C CYS A 77 6.96 -2.00 -4.19
N ILE A 78 6.77 -0.69 -4.02
CA ILE A 78 7.87 0.29 -4.05
C ILE A 78 8.94 -0.07 -3.03
N SER A 79 8.53 -0.46 -1.82
CA SER A 79 9.44 -0.86 -0.76
C SER A 79 10.24 -2.10 -1.19
N ILE A 80 9.59 -3.23 -1.46
CA ILE A 80 10.28 -4.51 -1.73
C ILE A 80 11.23 -4.43 -2.94
N TYR A 81 10.84 -3.72 -3.99
CA TYR A 81 11.62 -3.58 -5.23
C TYR A 81 12.63 -2.43 -5.20
N SER A 82 12.72 -1.67 -4.11
CA SER A 82 13.80 -0.70 -3.94
C SER A 82 15.14 -1.39 -3.67
N ASN A 83 16.22 -0.79 -4.16
CA ASN A 83 17.58 -1.33 -4.08
C ASN A 83 18.10 -1.52 -2.63
N SER A 84 17.63 -0.69 -1.70
CA SER A 84 17.97 -0.78 -0.27
C SER A 84 16.83 -0.27 0.61
N ALA A 85 16.85 -0.60 1.90
CA ALA A 85 15.84 -0.14 2.86
C ALA A 85 15.73 1.40 2.93
N ILE A 86 16.85 2.12 2.85
CA ILE A 86 16.85 3.60 2.81
C ILE A 86 16.19 4.10 1.52
N ARG A 87 16.44 3.42 0.39
CA ARG A 87 15.79 3.78 -0.87
C ARG A 87 14.30 3.49 -0.86
N ALA A 88 13.87 2.41 -0.21
CA ALA A 88 12.47 2.13 0.04
C ALA A 88 11.80 3.28 0.81
N SER A 89 12.43 3.74 1.91
CA SER A 89 11.94 4.87 2.70
C SER A 89 11.75 6.14 1.87
N ILE A 90 12.78 6.54 1.12
CA ILE A 90 12.73 7.76 0.30
C ILE A 90 11.65 7.64 -0.78
N ASN A 91 11.62 6.51 -1.49
CA ASN A 91 10.71 6.32 -2.60
C ASN A 91 9.24 6.29 -2.14
N VAL A 92 8.93 5.55 -1.06
CA VAL A 92 7.56 5.50 -0.50
C VAL A 92 7.15 6.86 0.07
N PHE A 93 8.04 7.56 0.77
CA PHE A 93 7.74 8.89 1.28
C PHE A 93 7.40 9.87 0.15
N VAL A 94 8.24 9.91 -0.89
CA VAL A 94 8.04 10.79 -2.05
C VAL A 94 6.76 10.43 -2.81
N PHE A 95 6.43 9.13 -2.92
CA PHE A 95 5.16 8.67 -3.47
C PHE A 95 3.97 9.26 -2.70
N PHE A 96 3.94 9.09 -1.38
CA PHE A 96 2.85 9.60 -0.55
C PHE A 96 2.79 11.12 -0.53
N VAL A 97 3.91 11.83 -0.50
CA VAL A 97 3.94 13.29 -0.64
C VAL A 97 3.29 13.71 -1.96
N GLY A 98 3.67 13.09 -3.09
CA GLY A 98 3.08 13.40 -4.39
C GLY A 98 1.58 13.14 -4.42
N MET A 99 1.15 11.97 -3.94
CA MET A 99 -0.26 11.56 -3.90
C MET A 99 -1.11 12.46 -3.00
N VAL A 100 -0.69 12.66 -1.76
CA VAL A 100 -1.45 13.43 -0.77
C VAL A 100 -1.47 14.91 -1.14
N ALA A 101 -0.34 15.47 -1.58
CA ALA A 101 -0.30 16.86 -2.02
C ALA A 101 -1.21 17.09 -3.21
N SER A 102 -1.14 16.27 -4.27
CA SER A 102 -1.96 16.48 -5.46
C SER A 102 -3.46 16.31 -5.17
N TYR A 103 -3.84 15.33 -4.35
CA TYR A 103 -5.24 15.11 -3.92
C TYR A 103 -5.81 16.34 -3.20
N TYR A 104 -5.08 16.90 -2.25
CA TYR A 104 -5.57 18.04 -1.46
C TYR A 104 -5.38 19.40 -2.14
N LEU A 105 -4.38 19.55 -3.02
CA LEU A 105 -4.28 20.71 -3.91
C LEU A 105 -5.47 20.74 -4.88
N TYR A 106 -5.83 19.59 -5.47
CA TYR A 106 -7.05 19.49 -6.29
C TYR A 106 -8.28 19.86 -5.46
N SER A 107 -8.41 19.32 -4.25
CA SER A 107 -9.54 19.64 -3.37
C SER A 107 -9.66 21.15 -3.15
N ASN A 108 -8.56 21.82 -2.80
CA ASN A 108 -8.55 23.24 -2.50
C ASN A 108 -8.81 24.12 -3.72
N TYR A 109 -8.09 23.89 -4.82
CA TYR A 109 -8.06 24.81 -5.96
C TYR A 109 -9.07 24.49 -7.05
N ILE A 110 -9.51 23.23 -7.16
CA ILE A 110 -10.46 22.79 -8.21
C ILE A 110 -11.83 22.51 -7.61
N ALA A 111 -11.89 21.74 -6.52
CA ALA A 111 -13.16 21.41 -5.87
C ALA A 111 -13.68 22.52 -4.94
N GLY A 112 -12.85 23.52 -4.61
CA GLY A 112 -13.22 24.67 -3.78
C GLY A 112 -13.37 24.37 -2.28
N PHE A 113 -12.84 23.24 -1.78
CA PHE A 113 -12.89 22.91 -0.35
C PHE A 113 -11.64 22.17 0.13
N PHE A 114 -11.29 22.34 1.41
CA PHE A 114 -10.15 21.66 2.02
C PHE A 114 -10.55 20.93 3.31
N PRO A 115 -10.70 19.59 3.29
CA PRO A 115 -11.12 18.83 4.47
C PRO A 115 -9.95 18.65 5.45
N ARG A 116 -9.68 19.69 6.26
CA ARG A 116 -8.49 19.80 7.11
C ARG A 116 -8.27 18.58 8.02
N SER A 117 -9.30 18.08 8.69
CA SER A 117 -9.18 16.94 9.60
C SER A 117 -8.69 15.68 8.88
N TYR A 118 -9.25 15.37 7.71
CA TYR A 118 -8.83 14.24 6.88
C TYR A 118 -7.43 14.45 6.31
N ALA A 119 -7.10 15.67 5.86
CA ALA A 119 -5.76 16.00 5.37
C ALA A 119 -4.68 15.76 6.44
N MET A 120 -4.94 16.15 7.70
CA MET A 120 -4.00 15.94 8.80
C MET A 120 -3.73 14.46 9.07
N ILE A 121 -4.74 13.59 8.96
CA ILE A 121 -4.57 12.14 9.11
C ILE A 121 -3.63 11.61 8.02
N TRP A 122 -3.87 11.99 6.77
CA TRP A 122 -3.03 11.58 5.63
C TRP A 122 -1.61 12.16 5.68
N PHE A 123 -1.43 13.38 6.20
CA PHE A 123 -0.09 13.91 6.49
C PHE A 123 0.63 13.09 7.56
N GLY A 124 -0.08 12.65 8.61
CA GLY A 124 0.46 11.73 9.61
C GLY A 124 0.94 10.42 8.99
N PHE A 125 0.09 9.76 8.18
CA PHE A 125 0.48 8.53 7.47
C PHE A 125 1.66 8.75 6.52
N THR A 126 1.68 9.86 5.80
CA THR A 126 2.80 10.24 4.93
C THR A 126 4.10 10.36 5.73
N ALA A 127 4.08 11.05 6.88
CA ALA A 127 5.24 11.23 7.74
C ALA A 127 5.78 9.90 8.32
N VAL A 128 4.90 8.95 8.65
CA VAL A 128 5.28 7.64 9.20
C VAL A 128 5.71 6.63 8.11
N SER A 129 5.21 6.79 6.89
CA SER A 129 5.47 5.90 5.75
C SER A 129 6.95 5.54 5.50
N PRO A 130 7.96 6.42 5.61
CA PRO A 130 9.36 6.05 5.38
C PRO A 130 9.87 4.99 6.36
N LEU A 131 9.41 5.03 7.62
CA LEU A 131 9.78 4.03 8.63
C LEU A 131 9.16 2.68 8.29
N LEU A 132 7.85 2.66 7.98
CA LEU A 132 7.16 1.43 7.60
C LEU A 132 7.78 0.83 6.33
N ALA A 133 8.08 1.66 5.34
CA ALA A 133 8.74 1.22 4.11
C ALA A 133 10.14 0.65 4.36
N PHE A 134 10.91 1.25 5.28
CA PHE A 134 12.22 0.71 5.69
C PHE A 134 12.09 -0.72 6.20
N VAL A 135 11.12 -0.94 7.10
CA VAL A 135 10.88 -2.25 7.72
C VAL A 135 10.38 -3.23 6.65
N CYS A 136 9.35 -2.87 5.87
CA CYS A 136 8.76 -3.71 4.83
C CYS A 136 9.77 -4.19 3.77
N TRP A 137 10.85 -3.44 3.53
CA TRP A 137 11.91 -3.87 2.61
C TRP A 137 12.54 -5.20 3.03
N TYR A 138 12.64 -5.46 4.34
CA TYR A 138 13.18 -6.70 4.88
C TYR A 138 12.24 -7.90 4.75
N ALA A 139 10.96 -7.70 4.41
CA ALA A 139 9.96 -8.77 4.30
C ALA A 139 10.38 -9.84 3.28
N LYS A 140 11.13 -9.45 2.24
CA LYS A 140 11.64 -10.36 1.21
C LYS A 140 12.92 -11.12 1.61
N GLY A 141 13.44 -10.91 2.82
CA GLY A 141 14.57 -11.66 3.36
C GLY A 141 14.25 -13.16 3.58
N LYS A 142 15.28 -13.97 3.83
CA LYS A 142 15.15 -15.43 4.05
C LYS A 142 15.08 -15.85 5.53
N SER A 143 15.32 -14.91 6.44
CA SER A 143 15.37 -15.18 7.89
C SER A 143 13.98 -15.33 8.52
N ARG A 144 13.91 -15.88 9.73
CA ARG A 144 12.65 -16.00 10.49
C ARG A 144 11.98 -14.64 10.75
N PRO A 145 12.70 -13.55 11.10
CA PRO A 145 12.09 -12.22 11.22
C PRO A 145 11.48 -11.71 9.91
N ALA A 146 12.13 -11.93 8.76
CA ALA A 146 11.56 -11.57 7.46
C ALA A 146 10.30 -12.38 7.14
N PHE A 147 10.29 -13.67 7.52
CA PHE A 147 9.13 -14.53 7.42
C PHE A 147 7.93 -13.96 8.19
N MET A 148 8.12 -13.68 9.48
CA MET A 148 7.10 -13.08 10.35
C MET A 148 6.65 -11.69 9.87
N LEU A 149 7.56 -10.89 9.32
CA LEU A 149 7.20 -9.58 8.77
C LEU A 149 6.25 -9.69 7.58
N SER A 150 6.47 -10.61 6.63
CA SER A 150 5.50 -10.80 5.55
C SER A 150 4.19 -11.38 6.03
N VAL A 151 4.21 -12.24 7.07
CA VAL A 151 2.98 -12.71 7.71
C VAL A 151 2.17 -11.54 8.25
N LEU A 152 2.82 -10.61 8.96
CA LEU A 152 2.16 -9.41 9.48
C LEU A 152 1.61 -8.51 8.37
N ILE A 153 2.40 -8.23 7.33
CA ILE A 153 1.97 -7.40 6.19
C ILE A 153 0.76 -8.03 5.51
N LEU A 154 0.79 -9.35 5.29
CA LEU A 154 -0.29 -10.06 4.63
C LEU A 154 -1.54 -10.16 5.52
N ALA A 155 -1.39 -10.28 6.84
CA ALA A 155 -2.50 -10.23 7.79
C ALA A 155 -3.21 -8.86 7.77
N VAL A 156 -2.44 -7.76 7.72
CA VAL A 156 -2.99 -6.40 7.57
C VAL A 156 -3.74 -6.27 6.23
N LEU A 157 -3.15 -6.74 5.12
CA LEU A 157 -3.83 -6.74 3.82
C LEU A 157 -5.11 -7.58 3.85
N PHE A 158 -5.11 -8.71 4.54
CA PHE A 158 -6.30 -9.56 4.69
C PHE A 158 -7.45 -8.80 5.39
N ASN A 159 -7.18 -8.10 6.49
CA ASN A 159 -8.18 -7.31 7.21
C ASN A 159 -8.68 -6.09 6.43
N MET A 160 -7.84 -5.56 5.53
CA MET A 160 -8.30 -4.55 4.60
C MET A 160 -9.21 -5.15 3.54
N THR A 161 -8.89 -6.33 3.00
CA THR A 161 -9.62 -6.94 1.88
C THR A 161 -10.92 -7.63 2.25
N PHE A 162 -10.99 -8.32 3.39
CA PHE A 162 -12.13 -9.15 3.75
C PHE A 162 -12.91 -8.54 4.91
N VAL A 163 -14.22 -8.66 4.83
CA VAL A 163 -15.16 -8.37 5.92
C VAL A 163 -15.73 -9.69 6.36
N TYR A 164 -15.59 -9.98 7.65
CA TYR A 164 -15.92 -11.29 8.20
C TYR A 164 -16.43 -11.15 9.62
N GLY A 165 -17.25 -12.12 10.04
CA GLY A 165 -17.87 -12.15 11.36
C GLY A 165 -18.68 -13.43 11.56
N TRP A 166 -19.64 -13.41 12.47
CA TRP A 166 -20.44 -14.59 12.76
C TRP A 166 -21.36 -14.93 11.58
N GLY A 167 -20.96 -15.92 10.77
CA GLY A 167 -21.75 -16.44 9.66
C GLY A 167 -21.61 -15.71 8.32
N TYR A 168 -20.68 -14.75 8.21
CA TYR A 168 -20.39 -14.08 6.94
C TYR A 168 -18.88 -13.93 6.71
N PHE A 169 -18.47 -14.06 5.44
CA PHE A 169 -17.10 -13.86 4.97
C PHE A 169 -17.16 -13.41 3.52
N GLU A 170 -16.86 -12.14 3.26
CA GLU A 170 -16.96 -11.54 1.94
C GLU A 170 -15.76 -10.64 1.66
N ALA A 171 -15.33 -10.59 0.39
CA ALA A 171 -14.36 -9.58 -0.03
C ALA A 171 -15.06 -8.22 -0.17
N ARG A 172 -14.43 -7.15 0.30
CA ARG A 172 -15.00 -5.79 0.24
C ARG A 172 -15.29 -5.31 -1.18
N SER A 173 -14.51 -5.75 -2.16
CA SER A 173 -14.75 -5.58 -3.59
C SER A 173 -13.84 -6.52 -4.38
N VAL A 174 -14.15 -6.71 -5.68
CA VAL A 174 -13.28 -7.47 -6.60
C VAL A 174 -11.89 -6.86 -6.70
N LEU A 175 -11.79 -5.53 -6.68
CA LEU A 175 -10.50 -4.83 -6.72
C LEU A 175 -9.66 -5.07 -5.46
N GLU A 176 -10.29 -5.13 -4.29
CA GLU A 176 -9.59 -5.47 -3.05
C GLU A 176 -9.11 -6.92 -3.03
N LEU A 177 -9.89 -7.84 -3.58
CA LEU A 177 -9.45 -9.23 -3.76
C LEU A 177 -8.22 -9.31 -4.67
N ILE A 178 -8.21 -8.54 -5.77
CA ILE A 178 -7.04 -8.43 -6.65
C ILE A 178 -5.84 -7.87 -5.89
N VAL A 179 -6.03 -6.84 -5.07
CA VAL A 179 -4.96 -6.27 -4.22
C VAL A 179 -4.35 -7.35 -3.32
N PHE A 180 -5.18 -8.16 -2.66
CA PHE A 180 -4.70 -9.25 -1.81
C PHE A 180 -3.92 -10.32 -2.58
N ILE A 181 -4.41 -10.71 -3.76
CA ILE A 181 -3.73 -11.69 -4.63
C ILE A 181 -2.36 -11.17 -5.10
N ILE A 182 -2.28 -9.89 -5.46
CA ILE A 182 -0.99 -9.26 -5.81
C ILE A 182 -0.08 -9.24 -4.58
N GLY A 183 -0.60 -8.89 -3.40
CA GLY A 183 0.16 -8.92 -2.14
C GLY A 183 0.76 -10.31 -1.84
N LEU A 184 -0.05 -11.36 -1.96
CA LEU A 184 0.40 -12.76 -1.88
C LEU A 184 1.53 -13.06 -2.87
N THR A 185 1.38 -12.61 -4.10
CA THR A 185 2.35 -12.86 -5.19
C THR A 185 3.67 -12.12 -4.94
N VAL A 186 3.60 -10.85 -4.52
CA VAL A 186 4.77 -10.02 -4.18
C VAL A 186 5.52 -10.62 -2.99
N LEU A 187 4.80 -11.11 -1.98
CA LEU A 187 5.38 -11.71 -0.77
C LEU A 187 5.72 -13.20 -0.91
N ARG A 188 5.46 -13.81 -2.07
CA ARG A 188 5.71 -15.24 -2.32
C ARG A 188 7.13 -15.64 -1.92
N ARG A 189 7.25 -16.78 -1.26
CA ARG A 189 8.50 -17.40 -0.82
C ARG A 189 9.07 -18.31 -1.88
N ASP A 190 10.36 -18.64 -1.74
CA ASP A 190 11.11 -19.50 -2.66
C ASP A 190 10.41 -20.84 -2.89
N THR A 191 9.77 -21.40 -1.84
CA THR A 191 8.98 -22.63 -1.93
C THR A 191 7.48 -22.35 -1.81
N LEU A 192 6.67 -23.10 -2.56
CA LEU A 192 5.21 -23.05 -2.43
C LEU A 192 4.74 -23.42 -1.03
N LYS A 193 5.35 -24.45 -0.41
CA LYS A 193 5.05 -24.85 0.97
C LYS A 193 5.22 -23.69 1.97
N SER A 194 6.33 -22.94 1.88
CA SER A 194 6.56 -21.77 2.73
C SER A 194 5.59 -20.64 2.44
N SER A 195 5.20 -20.44 1.18
CA SER A 195 4.21 -19.43 0.79
C SER A 195 2.82 -19.75 1.31
N VAL A 196 2.39 -21.01 1.21
CA VAL A 196 1.11 -21.49 1.76
C VAL A 196 1.12 -21.36 3.27
N LEU A 197 2.18 -21.79 3.94
CA LEU A 197 2.33 -21.64 5.39
C LEU A 197 2.26 -20.16 5.82
N MET A 198 2.94 -19.28 5.10
CA MET A 198 2.86 -17.83 5.33
C MET A 198 1.42 -17.35 5.22
N GLY A 199 0.70 -17.72 4.15
CA GLY A 199 -0.71 -17.36 3.96
C GLY A 199 -1.60 -17.86 5.09
N THR A 200 -1.50 -19.13 5.47
CA THR A 200 -2.30 -19.72 6.56
C THR A 200 -2.05 -19.01 7.89
N ILE A 201 -0.79 -18.78 8.27
CA ILE A 201 -0.46 -18.05 9.51
C ILE A 201 -0.97 -16.61 9.43
N SER A 202 -0.90 -15.97 8.26
CA SER A 202 -1.38 -14.60 8.08
C SER A 202 -2.88 -14.49 8.30
N ILE A 203 -3.66 -15.47 7.84
CA ILE A 203 -5.11 -15.52 8.08
C ILE A 203 -5.39 -15.62 9.58
N VAL A 204 -4.75 -16.57 10.28
CA VAL A 204 -4.91 -16.73 11.74
C VAL A 204 -4.54 -15.44 12.47
N LEU A 205 -3.41 -14.83 12.09
CA LEU A 205 -2.97 -13.56 12.67
C LEU A 205 -3.95 -12.42 12.35
N ALA A 206 -4.56 -12.40 11.18
CA ALA A 206 -5.51 -11.37 10.78
C ALA A 206 -6.74 -11.34 11.71
N PHE A 207 -7.31 -12.51 12.01
CA PHE A 207 -8.39 -12.63 13.00
C PHE A 207 -7.95 -12.14 14.39
N LEU A 208 -6.75 -12.51 14.85
CA LEU A 208 -6.22 -12.06 16.14
C LEU A 208 -6.00 -10.55 16.18
N LEU A 209 -5.50 -9.98 15.07
CA LEU A 209 -5.29 -8.54 14.94
C LEU A 209 -6.61 -7.77 14.97
N ASP A 210 -7.64 -8.26 14.30
CA ASP A 210 -8.96 -7.62 14.25
C ASP A 210 -9.64 -7.57 15.63
N MET A 211 -9.40 -8.58 16.49
CA MET A 211 -9.89 -8.57 17.88
C MET A 211 -9.25 -7.47 18.75
N VAL A 212 -7.99 -7.11 18.49
CA VAL A 212 -7.24 -6.12 19.28
C VAL A 212 -7.41 -4.72 18.70
N ILE A 213 -7.36 -4.63 17.38
CA ILE A 213 -7.47 -3.38 16.62
C ILE A 213 -8.44 -3.70 15.47
N PRO A 214 -9.72 -3.32 15.56
CA PRO A 214 -10.64 -3.49 14.44
C PRO A 214 -10.13 -2.58 13.31
N PHE A 215 -9.52 -3.18 12.29
CA PHE A 215 -8.97 -2.46 11.13
C PHE A 215 -10.10 -2.08 10.17
N HIS A 216 -11.13 -1.42 10.69
CA HIS A 216 -12.22 -0.88 9.90
C HIS A 216 -11.83 0.53 9.39
N PHE A 217 -10.71 0.61 8.66
CA PHE A 217 -10.32 1.83 7.96
C PHE A 217 -10.89 1.78 6.54
N GLY A 218 -12.08 2.36 6.37
CA GLY A 218 -12.77 2.44 5.09
C GLY A 218 -14.24 2.12 5.25
#